data_AF-A0A2Z4LQB1-F1
#
_entry.id   AF-A0A2Z4LQB1-F1
#
_cell.length_a   1.000
_cell.length_b   1.000
_cell.length_c   1.000
_cell.angle_alpha   90.00
_cell.angle_beta   90.00
_cell.angle_gamma   90.00
#
_symmetry.space_group_name_H-M   'P 1'
#
loop_
_entity.id
_entity.type
_entity.pdbx_description
1 polymer ?
#
loop_
_entity_poly.entity_id
_entity_poly.type
_entity_poly.pdbx_seq_one_letter_code
_entity_poly.pdbx_strand_id
1 'polypeptide(L)'
;MKFNWVISGDANPTIKKTCIDLEYRLRPRITKFLLSRLDSEHLDDFSCFYFDVDIKNQWVWISEKTPHDYIEKIKTDFDNEINGSALFSVA
;
A
#
# COMPACT_ATOMS: atom_id res chain seq x y z
N MET A 1 5.63 8.20 -1.09
CA MET A 1 5.11 6.84 -1.35
C MET A 1 4.47 6.81 -2.72
N LYS A 2 4.67 5.72 -3.47
CA LYS A 2 4.15 5.54 -4.82
C LYS A 2 3.36 4.25 -4.91
N PHE A 3 2.18 4.31 -5.54
CA PHE A 3 1.31 3.16 -5.76
C PHE A 3 1.38 2.75 -7.23
N ASN A 4 1.87 1.55 -7.50
CA ASN A 4 1.83 0.94 -8.80
C ASN A 4 0.52 0.14 -8.89
N TRP A 5 -0.38 0.57 -9.76
CA TRP A 5 -1.68 -0.08 -9.94
C TRP A 5 -1.54 -1.25 -10.91
N VAL A 6 -1.65 -2.48 -10.41
CA VAL A 6 -1.65 -3.71 -11.21
C VAL A 6 -3.07 -3.92 -11.74
N ILE A 7 -3.31 -3.43 -12.95
CA ILE A 7 -4.61 -3.54 -13.62
C ILE A 7 -4.54 -4.70 -14.61
N SER A 8 -5.16 -5.83 -14.26
CA SER A 8 -5.32 -6.96 -15.17
C SER A 8 -6.59 -6.80 -16.00
N GLY A 9 -6.59 -5.93 -17.01
CA GLY A 9 -7.70 -5.78 -17.96
C GLY A 9 -7.91 -4.37 -18.53
N ASP A 10 -8.87 -4.25 -19.45
CA ASP A 10 -9.24 -3.01 -20.14
C ASP A 10 -9.44 -1.84 -19.18
N ALA A 11 -8.79 -0.72 -19.47
CA ALA A 11 -8.75 0.51 -18.67
C ALA A 11 -10.12 1.20 -18.65
N ASN A 12 -11.08 0.61 -17.95
CA ASN A 12 -12.42 1.12 -17.80
C ASN A 12 -12.42 2.36 -16.87
N PRO A 13 -13.29 3.35 -17.12
CA PRO A 13 -13.41 4.55 -16.28
C PRO A 13 -13.73 4.22 -14.82
N THR A 14 -14.39 3.08 -14.56
CA THR A 14 -14.63 2.54 -13.22
C THR A 14 -13.33 2.26 -12.47
N ILE A 15 -12.29 1.74 -13.14
CA ILE A 15 -11.00 1.40 -12.53
C ILE A 15 -10.31 2.66 -12.02
N LYS A 16 -10.34 3.76 -12.79
CA LYS A 16 -9.78 5.04 -12.34
C LYS A 16 -10.43 5.55 -11.05
N LYS A 17 -11.76 5.43 -10.95
CA LYS A 17 -12.48 5.82 -9.73
C LYS A 17 -12.11 4.93 -8.54
N THR A 18 -11.99 3.62 -8.77
CA THR A 18 -11.55 2.67 -7.75
C THR A 18 -10.09 2.90 -7.32
N CYS A 19 -9.18 3.23 -8.23
CA CYS A 19 -7.81 3.63 -7.89
C CYS A 19 -7.80 4.82 -6.95
N ILE A 20 -8.56 5.87 -7.27
CA ILE A 20 -8.60 7.10 -6.45
C ILE A 20 -9.17 6.79 -5.05
N ASP A 21 -10.28 6.05 -4.97
CA ASP A 21 -10.87 5.67 -3.68
C ASP A 21 -9.91 4.80 -2.85
N LEU A 22 -9.25 3.83 -3.50
CA LEU A 22 -8.27 2.99 -2.84
C LEU A 22 -7.05 3.77 -2.37
N GLU A 23 -6.52 4.67 -3.19
CA GLU A 23 -5.38 5.49 -2.80
C GLU A 23 -5.75 6.32 -1.57
N TYR A 24 -6.94 6.93 -1.59
CA TYR A 24 -7.44 7.75 -0.49
C TYR A 24 -7.56 6.94 0.82
N ARG A 25 -7.93 5.66 0.76
CA ARG A 25 -8.02 4.76 1.93
C ARG A 25 -6.68 4.19 2.36
N LEU A 26 -5.85 3.78 1.42
CA LEU A 26 -4.57 3.12 1.65
C LEU A 26 -3.52 4.10 2.18
N ARG A 27 -3.46 5.31 1.61
CA ARG A 27 -2.48 6.34 1.96
C ARG A 27 -2.44 6.66 3.47
N PRO A 28 -3.56 6.96 4.16
CA PRO A 28 -3.53 7.19 5.61
C PRO A 28 -3.22 5.93 6.41
N ARG A 29 -3.72 4.74 6.00
CA ARG A 29 -3.45 3.47 6.69
C ARG A 29 -1.98 3.08 6.64
N ILE A 30 -1.39 3.12 5.44
CA ILE A 30 0.03 2.82 5.22
C ILE A 30 0.89 3.85 5.92
N THR A 31 0.55 5.14 5.86
CA THR A 31 1.30 6.17 6.59
C THR A 31 1.30 5.90 8.09
N LYS A 32 0.13 5.57 8.67
CA LYS A 32 0.01 5.24 10.09
C LYS A 32 0.83 4.00 10.44
N PHE A 33 0.78 2.96 9.62
CA PHE A 33 1.58 1.75 9.78
C PHE A 33 3.08 2.06 9.78
N LEU A 34 3.55 2.83 8.77
CA LEU A 34 4.95 3.22 8.64
C LEU A 34 5.40 4.06 9.84
N LEU A 35 4.62 5.04 10.27
CA LEU A 35 4.91 5.85 11.47
C LEU A 35 4.96 5.01 12.75
N SER A 36 4.13 3.97 12.85
CA SER A 36 4.09 3.11 14.04
C SER A 36 5.21 2.07 14.08
N ARG A 37 5.81 1.73 12.94
CA ARG A 37 6.81 0.65 12.82
C ARG A 37 8.21 1.16 12.51
N LEU A 38 8.33 2.33 11.89
CA LEU A 38 9.59 2.96 11.56
C LEU A 38 9.68 4.24 12.40
N ASP A 39 10.56 4.24 13.39
CA ASP A 39 10.85 5.43 14.17
C ASP A 39 11.27 6.58 13.24
N SER A 40 10.65 7.74 13.46
CA SER A 40 10.73 8.95 12.63
C SER A 40 12.13 9.53 12.45
N GLU A 41 13.14 8.96 13.10
CA GLU A 41 14.50 9.49 13.15
C GLU A 41 15.30 9.26 11.87
N HIS A 42 14.89 8.29 11.03
CA HIS A 42 15.60 7.91 9.80
C HIS A 42 14.78 8.11 8.52
N LEU A 43 13.62 8.72 8.64
CA LEU A 43 12.60 8.72 7.60
C LEU A 43 12.26 10.18 7.22
N ASP A 44 13.20 10.83 6.53
CA ASP A 44 13.03 12.20 6.01
C ASP A 44 11.74 12.34 5.19
N ASP A 45 11.42 11.34 4.36
CA ASP A 45 10.16 11.29 3.60
C ASP A 45 9.80 9.85 3.20
N PHE A 46 8.49 9.50 3.21
CA PHE A 46 7.98 8.20 2.71
C PHE A 46 8.15 8.01 1.19
N SER A 47 8.95 8.85 0.53
CA SER A 47 9.17 8.89 -0.92
C SER A 47 9.87 7.65 -1.47
N CYS A 48 10.65 6.95 -0.64
CA CYS A 48 11.34 5.71 -0.99
C CYS A 48 10.44 4.46 -0.97
N PHE A 49 9.20 4.58 -0.49
CA PHE A 49 8.27 3.47 -0.43
C PHE A 49 7.45 3.35 -1.72
N TYR A 50 7.49 2.16 -2.30
CA TYR A 50 6.74 1.74 -3.47
C TYR A 50 5.84 0.58 -3.08
N PHE A 51 4.56 0.67 -3.42
CA PHE A 51 3.56 -0.35 -3.15
C PHE A 51 2.91 -0.76 -4.46
N ASP A 52 2.74 -2.05 -4.65
CA ASP A 52 1.99 -2.58 -5.77
C ASP A 52 0.59 -2.94 -5.28
N VAL A 53 -0.43 -2.46 -6.00
CA VAL A 53 -1.83 -2.61 -5.64
C VAL A 53 -2.55 -3.38 -6.74
N ASP A 54 -2.96 -4.61 -6.43
CA ASP A 54 -3.84 -5.40 -7.26
C ASP A 54 -5.30 -5.02 -6.96
N ILE A 55 -5.92 -4.32 -7.90
CA ILE A 55 -7.31 -3.89 -7.75
C ILE A 55 -8.28 -5.07 -7.88
N LYS A 56 -7.92 -6.08 -8.67
CA LYS A 56 -8.77 -7.24 -8.96
C LYS A 56 -8.84 -8.18 -7.76
N ASN A 57 -7.67 -8.48 -7.20
CA ASN A 57 -7.56 -9.31 -5.99
C ASN A 57 -7.63 -8.49 -4.70
N GLN A 58 -7.76 -7.16 -4.82
CA GLN A 58 -7.91 -6.26 -3.69
C GLN A 58 -6.76 -6.37 -2.68
N TRP A 59 -5.56 -6.56 -3.21
CA TRP A 59 -4.37 -6.91 -2.45
C TRP A 59 -3.29 -5.85 -2.63
N VAL A 60 -2.57 -5.53 -1.57
CA VAL A 60 -1.45 -4.58 -1.59
C VAL A 60 -0.19 -5.25 -1.11
N TRP A 61 0.90 -5.16 -1.84
CA TRP A 61 2.20 -5.61 -1.36
C TRP A 61 3.25 -4.52 -1.51
N ILE A 62 4.33 -4.65 -0.75
CA ILE A 62 5.47 -3.74 -0.84
C ILE A 62 6.27 -4.13 -2.07
N SER A 63 6.47 -3.17 -2.97
CA SER A 63 7.22 -3.38 -4.20
C SER A 63 8.70 -3.52 -3.89
N GLU A 64 9.39 -4.37 -4.65
CA GLU A 64 10.85 -4.59 -4.57
C GLU A 64 11.67 -3.33 -4.88
N LYS A 65 11.02 -2.27 -5.41
CA LYS A 65 11.63 -0.94 -5.57
C LYS A 65 11.87 -0.22 -4.24
N THR A 66 11.18 -0.63 -3.17
CA THR A 66 11.45 -0.12 -1.81
C THR A 66 12.77 -0.70 -1.32
N PRO A 67 13.62 0.06 -0.59
CA PRO A 67 14.88 -0.48 -0.08
C PRO A 67 14.65 -1.73 0.78
N HIS A 68 15.44 -2.76 0.53
CA HIS A 68 15.28 -4.11 1.10
C HIS A 68 15.25 -4.11 2.64
N ASP A 69 16.10 -3.28 3.28
CA ASP A 69 16.15 -3.12 4.73
C ASP A 69 14.80 -2.73 5.35
N TYR A 70 14.00 -1.91 4.65
CA TYR A 70 12.66 -1.56 5.11
C TYR A 70 11.66 -2.68 4.82
N ILE A 71 11.75 -3.30 3.64
CA ILE A 71 10.86 -4.41 3.26
C ILE A 71 10.94 -5.53 4.29
N GLU A 72 12.14 -6.02 4.60
CA GLU A 72 12.28 -7.16 5.52
C GLU A 72 11.78 -6.85 6.93
N LYS A 73 11.93 -5.60 7.38
CA LYS A 73 11.44 -5.17 8.70
C LYS A 73 9.92 -5.13 8.79
N ILE A 74 9.25 -4.72 7.72
CA ILE A 74 7.81 -4.38 7.80
C ILE A 74 6.91 -5.31 6.99
N LYS A 75 7.44 -6.11 6.05
CA LYS A 75 6.64 -6.93 5.12
C LYS A 75 5.65 -7.86 5.81
N THR A 76 6.09 -8.56 6.86
CA THR A 76 5.25 -9.51 7.60
C THR A 76 4.11 -8.81 8.33
N ASP A 77 4.41 -7.70 9.01
CA ASP A 77 3.40 -6.91 9.71
C ASP A 77 2.47 -6.18 8.74
N PHE A 78 3.00 -5.71 7.60
CA PHE A 78 2.25 -5.00 6.58
C PHE A 78 1.16 -5.88 5.99
N ASP A 79 1.48 -7.12 5.63
CA ASP A 79 0.51 -8.05 5.05
C ASP A 79 -0.64 -8.35 6.02
N ASN A 80 -0.31 -8.55 7.30
CA ASN A 80 -1.30 -8.79 8.35
C ASN A 80 -2.19 -7.57 8.63
N GLU A 81 -1.61 -6.36 8.69
CA GLU A 81 -2.37 -5.16 9.02
C GLU A 81 -3.15 -4.60 7.82
N ILE A 82 -2.51 -4.54 6.65
CA ILE A 82 -3.10 -3.96 5.45
C ILE A 82 -4.00 -4.96 4.75
N ASN A 83 -3.55 -6.19 4.46
CA ASN A 83 -4.40 -7.18 3.77
C ASN A 83 -5.26 -8.02 4.74
N GLY A 84 -4.76 -8.29 5.95
CA GLY A 84 -5.50 -9.06 6.96
C GLY A 84 -6.67 -8.29 7.58
N SER A 85 -6.61 -6.96 7.68
CA SER A 85 -7.74 -6.13 8.14
C SER A 85 -8.65 -5.78 6.98
N ALA A 86 -9.48 -6.73 6.56
CA ALA A 86 -10.54 -6.62 5.53
C ALA A 86 -10.69 -5.20 4.97
N LEU A 87 -9.86 -4.84 3.97
CA LEU A 87 -9.81 -3.50 3.36
C LEU A 87 -11.18 -3.04 2.83
N PHE A 88 -12.09 -4.00 2.65
CA PHE A 88 -13.41 -3.85 2.04
C PHE A 88 -14.55 -4.34 2.95
N SER A 89 -14.33 -4.47 4.26
CA SER A 89 -15.45 -4.72 5.20
C SER A 89 -16.34 -3.47 5.26
N VAL A 90 -17.31 -3.41 4.34
CA VAL A 90 -18.46 -2.51 4.42
C VAL A 90 -19.37 -3.11 5.48
N ALA A 91 -19.48 -2.42 6.61
CA ALA A 91 -20.64 -2.54 7.50
C ALA A 91 -21.67 -1.49 7.07
#